data_AF-A0A5C3NNT1-F1
#
_entry.id   AF-A0A5C3NNT1-F1
#
_cell.length_a   1.000
_cell.length_b   1.000
_cell.length_c   1.000
_cell.angle_alpha   90.00
_cell.angle_beta   90.00
_cell.angle_gamma   90.00
#
_symmetry.space_group_name_H-M   'P 1'
#
loop_
_entity.id
_entity.type
_entity.pdbx_description
1 polymer ?
#
loop_
_entity_poly.entity_id
_entity_poly.type
_entity_poly.pdbx_seq_one_letter_code
_entity_poly.pdbx_strand_id
1 'polypeptide(L)'
;SRHYVLFDKMLPQNMSGDELEAPKAIHRRYRIIDAQWMSTALRTFLRRLDSIYLEYCATRGGGGSGPRERIPYATPKVEDNPAPDGLWRNCYDDAWLASRPAHRLRKLQIIDSDYDFSLNVEFDEDAAMAEDGSEDEIEAGL
;
A
#
# COMPACT_ATOMS: atom_id res chain seq x y z
N SER A 1 6.84 -2.78 13.89
CA SER A 1 6.13 -1.64 13.30
C SER A 1 4.72 -1.55 13.88
N ARG A 2 4.27 -0.37 14.31
CA ARG A 2 2.93 -0.11 14.92
C ARG A 2 1.78 -0.69 14.07
N HIS A 3 1.93 -0.65 12.75
CA HIS A 3 0.86 -1.06 11.85
C HIS A 3 0.80 -2.56 11.55
N TYR A 4 1.68 -3.37 12.15
CA TYR A 4 1.69 -4.82 11.97
C TYR A 4 0.33 -5.47 12.30
N VAL A 5 -0.32 -5.03 13.38
CA VAL A 5 -1.60 -5.61 13.83
C VAL A 5 -2.72 -5.40 12.81
N LEU A 6 -2.68 -4.32 12.02
CA LEU A 6 -3.62 -4.10 10.93
C LEU A 6 -3.36 -5.07 9.77
N PHE A 7 -2.09 -5.27 9.40
CA PHE A 7 -1.73 -6.16 8.30
C PHE A 7 -1.91 -7.65 8.64
N ASP A 8 -1.72 -8.04 9.88
CA ASP A 8 -1.96 -9.41 10.37
C ASP A 8 -3.42 -9.85 10.17
N LYS A 9 -4.35 -8.88 10.16
CA LYS A 9 -5.78 -9.09 9.95
C LYS A 9 -6.23 -9.01 8.49
N MET A 10 -5.34 -8.66 7.57
CA MET A 10 -5.67 -8.50 6.15
C MET A 10 -4.97 -9.56 5.33
N LEU A 11 -5.72 -10.26 4.48
CA LEU A 11 -5.15 -11.09 3.44
C LEU A 11 -4.77 -10.23 2.23
N PRO A 12 -3.81 -10.67 1.39
CA PRO A 12 -3.46 -9.96 0.16
C PRO A 12 -4.67 -9.67 -0.74
N GLN A 13 -5.64 -10.59 -0.79
CA GLN A 13 -6.89 -10.43 -1.55
C GLN A 13 -7.83 -9.35 -1.00
N ASN A 14 -7.66 -8.94 0.26
CA ASN A 14 -8.44 -7.85 0.84
C ASN A 14 -7.86 -6.48 0.47
N MET A 15 -6.61 -6.44 0.01
CA MET A 15 -6.01 -5.24 -0.52
C MET A 15 -6.55 -4.98 -1.93
N SER A 16 -6.62 -3.71 -2.33
CA SER A 16 -7.13 -3.26 -3.64
C SER A 16 -6.64 -4.15 -4.80
N GLY A 17 -7.54 -4.53 -5.71
CA GLY A 17 -7.20 -5.34 -6.87
C GLY A 17 -6.38 -4.57 -7.90
N ASP A 18 -5.80 -5.31 -8.85
CA ASP A 18 -5.08 -4.75 -9.98
C ASP A 18 -5.53 -5.36 -11.32
N GLU A 19 -5.79 -4.50 -12.30
CA GLU A 19 -6.01 -4.90 -13.70
C GLU A 19 -4.82 -4.46 -14.56
N LEU A 20 -4.27 -5.38 -15.34
CA LEU A 20 -3.13 -5.09 -16.22
C LEU A 20 -3.61 -4.29 -17.44
N GLU A 21 -3.12 -3.06 -17.59
CA GLU A 21 -3.55 -2.13 -18.66
C GLU A 21 -3.13 -2.61 -20.05
N ALA A 22 -1.91 -3.14 -20.18
CA ALA A 22 -1.36 -3.60 -21.44
C ALA A 22 -0.42 -4.80 -21.24
N PRO A 23 -0.85 -6.05 -21.52
CA PRO A 23 -0.07 -7.25 -21.25
C PRO A 23 1.25 -7.35 -22.05
N LYS A 24 1.41 -6.55 -23.11
CA LYS A 24 2.56 -6.56 -24.02
C LYS A 24 3.52 -5.38 -23.84
N ALA A 25 3.27 -4.46 -22.90
CA ALA A 25 4.17 -3.34 -22.66
C ALA A 25 5.41 -3.79 -21.86
N ILE A 26 6.58 -3.24 -22.22
CA ILE A 26 7.85 -3.45 -21.50
C ILE A 26 7.72 -2.97 -20.04
N HIS A 27 6.97 -1.87 -19.83
CA HIS A 27 6.59 -1.38 -18.52
C HIS A 27 5.12 -1.73 -18.25
N ARG A 28 4.90 -2.70 -17.35
CA ARG A 28 3.56 -3.15 -16.97
C ARG A 28 2.93 -2.15 -16.00
N ARG A 29 1.88 -1.48 -16.47
CA ARG A 29 1.02 -0.61 -15.66
C ARG A 29 -0.20 -1.37 -15.17
N TYR A 30 -0.51 -1.17 -13.90
CA TYR A 30 -1.60 -1.82 -13.21
C TYR A 30 -2.63 -0.76 -12.82
N ARG A 31 -3.88 -0.94 -13.21
CA ARG A 31 -4.96 -0.07 -12.81
C ARG A 31 -5.52 -0.53 -11.48
N ILE A 32 -5.70 0.40 -10.54
CA ILE A 32 -6.17 0.01 -9.21
C ILE A 32 -7.69 -0.06 -9.16
N ILE A 33 -8.20 -1.15 -8.61
CA ILE A 33 -9.61 -1.35 -8.30
C ILE A 33 -9.81 -1.19 -6.79
N ASP A 34 -10.65 -0.24 -6.40
CA ASP A 34 -10.96 0.00 -5.00
C ASP A 34 -11.94 -1.06 -4.48
N ALA A 35 -11.75 -1.49 -3.23
CA ALA A 35 -12.69 -2.38 -2.57
C ALA A 35 -13.86 -1.58 -1.98
N GLN A 36 -15.10 -1.98 -2.29
CA GLN A 36 -16.30 -1.24 -1.89
C GLN A 36 -16.43 -1.10 -0.36
N TRP A 37 -15.95 -2.10 0.39
CA TRP A 37 -16.01 -2.11 1.85
C TRP A 37 -15.02 -1.14 2.50
N MET A 38 -13.98 -0.71 1.79
CA MET A 38 -12.82 -0.03 2.36
C MET A 38 -13.08 1.47 2.51
N SER A 39 -12.93 1.97 3.73
CA SER A 39 -13.07 3.39 4.03
C SER A 39 -12.05 4.24 3.28
N THR A 40 -12.40 5.50 3.04
CA THR A 40 -11.49 6.48 2.42
C THR A 40 -10.21 6.68 3.25
N ALA A 41 -10.30 6.57 4.58
CA ALA A 41 -9.16 6.71 5.48
C ALA A 41 -8.16 5.56 5.30
N LEU A 42 -8.65 4.30 5.34
CA LEU A 42 -7.80 3.12 5.10
C LEU A 42 -7.22 3.13 3.68
N ARG A 43 -8.01 3.54 2.68
CA ARG A 43 -7.52 3.67 1.31
C ARG A 43 -6.37 4.66 1.20
N THR A 44 -6.55 5.86 1.76
CA THR A 44 -5.52 6.91 1.77
C THR A 44 -4.25 6.44 2.46
N PHE A 45 -4.40 5.76 3.59
CA PHE A 45 -3.28 5.16 4.33
C PHE A 45 -2.49 4.15 3.48
N LEU A 46 -3.17 3.18 2.84
CA LEU A 46 -2.51 2.19 2.00
C LEU A 46 -1.84 2.82 0.77
N ARG A 47 -2.45 3.85 0.17
CA ARG A 47 -1.86 4.62 -0.93
C ARG A 47 -0.58 5.33 -0.51
N ARG A 48 -0.58 5.94 0.68
CA ARG A 48 0.59 6.64 1.20
C ARG A 48 1.75 5.68 1.45
N LEU A 49 1.48 4.48 1.98
CA LEU A 49 2.47 3.42 2.11
C LEU A 49 3.04 2.97 0.76
N ASP A 50 2.19 2.82 -0.26
CA ASP A 50 2.61 2.48 -1.62
C ASP A 50 3.55 3.57 -2.18
N SER A 51 3.23 4.85 -1.98
CA SER A 51 4.12 5.96 -2.38
C SER A 51 5.48 5.92 -1.68
N ILE A 52 5.51 5.72 -0.35
CA ILE A 52 6.75 5.62 0.42
C ILE A 52 7.59 4.44 -0.09
N TYR A 53 6.97 3.31 -0.39
CA TYR A 53 7.65 2.15 -0.94
C TYR A 53 8.24 2.42 -2.33
N LEU A 54 7.51 3.13 -3.21
CA LEU A 54 8.01 3.52 -4.52
C LEU A 54 9.19 4.49 -4.41
N GLU A 55 9.12 5.48 -3.53
CA GLU A 55 10.22 6.41 -3.23
C GLU A 55 11.47 5.66 -2.75
N TYR A 56 11.30 4.74 -1.80
CA TYR A 56 12.37 3.88 -1.29
C TYR A 56 12.99 2.99 -2.38
N CYS A 57 12.18 2.44 -3.29
CA CYS A 57 12.69 1.66 -4.42
C CYS A 57 13.47 2.50 -5.42
N ALA A 58 13.04 3.76 -5.66
CA ALA A 58 13.69 4.66 -6.59
C ALA A 58 15.09 5.08 -6.11
N THR A 59 15.29 5.28 -4.80
CA THR A 59 16.57 5.72 -4.24
C THR A 59 17.62 4.60 -4.15
N ARG A 60 17.20 3.34 -4.00
CA ARG A 60 18.13 2.20 -3.80
C ARG A 60 18.69 1.54 -5.07
N GLY A 61 18.36 2.04 -6.27
CA GLY A 61 19.03 1.63 -7.52
C GLY A 61 19.16 0.11 -7.70
N GLY A 62 18.12 -0.67 -7.41
CA GLY A 62 18.18 -2.13 -7.39
C GLY A 62 18.10 -2.77 -8.78
N GLY A 63 19.09 -3.60 -9.14
CA GLY A 63 19.00 -4.50 -10.30
C GLY A 63 17.89 -5.54 -10.11
N GLY A 64 16.88 -5.53 -10.99
CA GLY A 64 15.71 -6.42 -10.92
C GLY A 64 14.53 -5.87 -11.72
N SER A 65 13.37 -6.54 -11.65
CA SER A 65 12.13 -5.93 -12.13
C SER A 65 11.74 -4.79 -11.20
N GLY A 66 11.68 -3.57 -11.73
CA GLY A 66 11.26 -2.39 -10.97
C GLY A 66 9.88 -2.56 -10.32
N PRO A 67 9.54 -1.72 -9.33
CA PRO A 67 8.27 -1.82 -8.63
C PRO A 67 7.10 -1.67 -9.61
N ARG A 68 5.97 -2.32 -9.28
CA ARG A 68 4.76 -2.24 -10.11
C ARG A 68 4.22 -0.82 -10.08
N GLU A 69 4.13 -0.19 -11.25
CA GLU A 69 3.46 1.10 -11.39
C GLU A 69 1.94 0.88 -11.31
N ARG A 70 1.32 1.37 -10.24
CA ARG A 70 -0.12 1.27 -10.00
C ARG A 70 -0.79 2.63 -10.17
N ILE A 71 -1.71 2.74 -11.11
CA ILE A 71 -2.32 4.02 -11.54
C ILE A 71 -3.82 3.98 -11.28
N PRO A 72 -4.42 5.03 -10.69
CA PRO A 72 -5.86 5.10 -10.54
C PRO A 72 -6.56 5.16 -11.91
N TYR A 73 -7.82 4.72 -11.98
CA TYR A 73 -8.66 5.00 -13.14
C TYR A 73 -9.06 6.48 -13.18
N ALA A 74 -9.30 7.01 -14.37
CA ALA A 74 -9.93 8.33 -14.52
C ALA A 74 -11.33 8.36 -13.89
N THR A 75 -12.07 7.25 -14.02
CA THR A 75 -13.32 6.99 -13.31
C THR A 75 -13.08 5.84 -12.34
N PRO A 76 -13.12 6.05 -11.01
CA PRO A 76 -12.79 5.01 -10.04
C PRO A 76 -13.61 3.72 -10.27
N LYS A 77 -12.91 2.60 -10.42
CA LYS A 77 -13.54 1.28 -10.47
C LYS A 77 -13.60 0.72 -9.06
N VAL A 78 -14.78 0.28 -8.65
CA VAL A 78 -15.05 -0.26 -7.32
C VAL A 78 -15.62 -1.68 -7.45
N GLU A 79 -15.11 -2.62 -6.66
CA GLU A 79 -15.56 -4.01 -6.65
C GLU A 79 -16.02 -4.47 -5.26
N ASP A 80 -17.03 -5.33 -5.21
CA ASP A 80 -17.53 -5.96 -3.98
C ASP A 80 -16.63 -7.12 -3.56
N ASN A 81 -15.42 -6.78 -3.10
CA ASN A 81 -14.45 -7.74 -2.58
C ASN A 81 -14.79 -8.15 -1.15
N PRO A 82 -14.43 -9.37 -0.72
CA PRO A 82 -14.66 -9.81 0.65
C PRO A 82 -13.91 -8.89 1.62
N ALA A 83 -14.66 -8.31 2.56
CA ALA A 83 -14.10 -7.51 3.64
C ALA A 83 -13.45 -8.42 4.69
N PRO A 84 -12.27 -8.05 5.24
CA PRO A 84 -11.69 -8.73 6.39
C PRO A 84 -12.61 -8.68 7.60
N ASP A 85 -12.52 -9.70 8.44
CA ASP A 85 -13.08 -9.73 9.78
C ASP A 85 -12.10 -9.14 10.80
N GLY A 86 -12.64 -8.67 11.93
CA GLY A 86 -11.88 -8.20 13.07
C GLY A 86 -11.15 -6.87 12.89
N LEU A 87 -11.49 -6.06 11.88
CA LEU A 87 -10.94 -4.70 11.75
C LEU A 87 -11.68 -3.69 12.62
N TRP A 88 -11.06 -2.53 12.80
CA TRP A 88 -11.63 -1.36 13.46
C TRP A 88 -12.75 -0.74 12.65
N ARG A 89 -13.70 -0.09 13.32
CA ARG A 89 -14.89 0.49 12.67
C ARG A 89 -14.52 1.45 11.54
N ASN A 90 -13.49 2.29 11.73
CA ASN A 90 -13.06 3.28 10.76
C ASN A 90 -12.27 2.69 9.56
N CYS A 91 -12.07 1.36 9.50
CA CYS A 91 -11.57 0.67 8.32
C CYS A 91 -12.66 0.43 7.26
N TYR A 92 -13.94 0.41 7.67
CA TYR A 92 -15.06 0.10 6.79
C TYR A 92 -15.76 1.36 6.29
N ASP A 93 -16.32 1.31 5.08
CA ASP A 93 -17.18 2.37 4.54
C ASP A 93 -18.59 2.31 5.17
N ASP A 94 -19.07 3.46 5.66
CA ASP A 94 -20.34 3.54 6.40
C ASP A 94 -21.55 3.21 5.52
N ALA A 95 -21.55 3.65 4.26
CA ALA A 95 -22.64 3.35 3.32
C ALA A 95 -22.66 1.87 2.96
N TRP A 96 -21.46 1.28 2.78
CA TRP A 96 -21.31 -0.15 2.60
C TRP A 96 -21.83 -0.92 3.81
N LEU A 97 -21.45 -0.55 5.04
CA LEU A 97 -21.95 -1.19 6.27
C LEU A 97 -23.48 -1.11 6.38
N ALA A 98 -24.06 0.08 6.13
CA ALA A 98 -25.50 0.30 6.18
C ALA A 98 -26.27 -0.55 5.16
N SER A 99 -25.65 -0.90 4.03
CA SER A 99 -26.24 -1.76 3.01
C SER A 99 -26.28 -3.26 3.37
N ARG A 100 -25.53 -3.70 4.40
CA ARG A 100 -25.36 -5.12 4.71
C ARG A 100 -26.40 -5.64 5.71
N PRO A 101 -26.90 -6.87 5.53
CA PRO A 101 -27.76 -7.52 6.52
C PRO A 101 -27.08 -7.68 7.89
N ALA A 102 -27.84 -7.57 8.97
CA ALA A 102 -27.32 -7.67 10.35
C ALA A 102 -26.55 -8.97 10.65
N HIS A 103 -26.86 -10.08 9.97
CA HIS A 103 -26.11 -11.33 10.14
C HIS A 103 -24.72 -11.29 9.48
N ARG A 104 -24.54 -10.51 8.39
CA ARG A 104 -23.23 -10.28 7.76
C ARG A 104 -22.38 -9.36 8.62
N LEU A 105 -22.96 -8.29 9.15
CA LEU A 105 -22.28 -7.37 10.06
C LEU A 105 -21.74 -8.08 11.31
N ARG A 106 -22.54 -8.96 11.92
CA ARG A 106 -22.09 -9.78 13.06
C ARG A 106 -20.89 -10.67 12.75
N LYS A 107 -20.79 -11.19 11.52
CA LYS A 107 -19.64 -12.01 11.08
C LYS A 107 -18.35 -11.21 10.91
N LEU A 108 -18.44 -9.90 10.66
CA LEU A 108 -17.25 -9.06 10.51
C LEU A 108 -16.52 -8.85 11.84
N GLN A 109 -17.14 -9.13 12.99
CA GLN A 109 -16.52 -8.98 14.31
C GLN A 109 -15.81 -7.61 14.48
N ILE A 110 -16.48 -6.55 14.03
CA ILE A 110 -15.91 -5.19 13.99
C ILE A 110 -15.47 -4.79 15.40
N ILE A 111 -14.23 -4.34 15.53
CA ILE A 111 -13.71 -3.77 16.75
C ILE A 111 -14.30 -2.36 16.89
N ASP A 112 -15.06 -2.13 17.96
CA ASP A 112 -15.66 -0.83 18.26
C ASP A 112 -14.63 0.17 18.83
N SER A 113 -13.63 0.49 18.03
CA SER A 113 -12.66 1.56 18.27
C SER A 113 -12.12 2.04 16.92
N ASP A 114 -11.50 3.22 16.92
CA ASP A 114 -10.85 3.75 15.72
C ASP A 114 -9.38 3.34 15.68
N TYR A 115 -8.94 2.88 14.51
CA TYR A 115 -7.55 2.66 14.23
C TYR A 115 -6.81 3.96 13.91
N ASP A 116 -5.60 4.11 14.44
CA ASP A 116 -4.72 5.24 14.13
C ASP A 116 -3.94 4.99 12.82
N PHE A 117 -4.32 5.72 11.77
CA PHE A 117 -3.68 5.68 10.45
C PHE A 117 -2.49 6.62 10.29
N SER A 118 -2.02 7.29 11.35
CA SER A 118 -0.83 8.15 11.23
C SER A 118 0.38 7.34 10.73
N LEU A 119 1.27 7.96 9.96
CA LEU A 119 2.53 7.35 9.52
C LEU A 119 3.67 8.21 10.07
N ASN A 120 4.42 7.69 11.03
CA ASN A 120 5.61 8.36 11.56
C ASN A 120 6.80 7.92 10.69
N VAL A 121 6.97 8.54 9.53
CA VAL A 121 8.13 8.31 8.68
C VAL A 121 9.16 9.37 9.05
N GLU A 122 10.00 9.06 10.02
CA GLU A 122 11.29 9.75 10.16
C GLU A 122 12.16 9.20 9.04
N PHE A 123 12.46 10.03 8.03
CA PHE A 123 13.42 9.65 7.00
C PHE A 123 14.80 9.68 7.65
N ASP A 124 15.42 8.52 7.86
CA ASP A 124 16.82 8.43 8.30
C ASP A 124 17.71 9.01 7.18
N GLU A 125 18.03 10.31 7.30
CA GLU A 125 18.95 11.03 6.41
C GLU A 125 20.37 10.44 6.47
N ASP A 126 20.70 9.71 7.55
CA ASP A 126 22.03 9.15 7.80
C ASP A 126 22.40 7.95 6.91
N ALA A 127 21.42 7.25 6.33
CA ALA A 127 21.70 6.09 5.46
C ALA A 127 22.15 6.49 4.04
N ALA A 128 21.92 7.74 3.62
CA ALA A 128 22.23 8.22 2.27
C ALA A 128 23.69 8.67 2.10
N MET A 129 24.45 8.85 3.19
CA MET A 129 25.81 9.39 3.16
C MET A 129 26.90 8.32 3.33
N ALA A 130 26.55 7.03 3.42
CA ALA A 130 27.51 5.95 3.71
C ALA A 130 28.21 5.35 2.47
N GLU A 131 27.86 5.76 1.26
CA GLU A 131 28.46 5.22 0.02
C GLU A 131 28.90 6.33 -0.95
N ASP A 132 29.76 7.26 -0.49
CA ASP A 132 30.62 8.02 -1.41
C ASP A 132 31.96 8.36 -0.72
N GLY A 133 32.90 7.42 -0.82
CA GLY A 133 34.17 7.50 -0.11
C GLY A 133 35.16 6.43 -0.53
N SER A 134 35.39 6.27 -1.84
CA SER A 134 36.59 5.60 -2.34
C SER A 134 37.15 6.40 -3.51
N GLU A 135 38.01 7.38 -3.20
CA GLU A 135 38.90 7.99 -4.18
C GLU A 135 40.02 7.00 -4.50
N ASP A 136 40.06 6.51 -5.74
CA ASP A 136 41.17 5.72 -6.26
C ASP A 136 42.41 6.62 -6.45
N GLU A 137 43.39 6.46 -5.58
CA GLU A 137 44.73 7.04 -5.74
C GLU A 137 45.48 6.22 -6.82
N ILE A 138 45.50 6.71 -8.06
CA ILE A 138 46.36 6.15 -9.12
C ILE A 138 47.79 6.63 -8.87
N GLU A 139 48.57 5.80 -8.19
CA GLU A 139 50.02 5.93 -8.07
C GLU A 139 50.67 5.61 -9.43
N ALA A 140 50.99 6.64 -10.21
CA ALA A 140 51.84 6.51 -11.40
C ALA A 140 53.31 6.45 -10.99
N GLY A 141 53.79 5.24 -10.68
CA GLY A 141 55.19 4.93 -10.41
C GLY A 141 55.90 4.27 -11.60
N LEU A 142 56.89 5.00 -12.12
CA LEU A 142 58.06 4.59 -12.93
C LEU A 142 57.88 4.23 -14.42
#